data_AF-A0A816G944-F1
#
_entry.id   AF-A0A816G944-F1
#
_cell.length_a   1.000
_cell.length_b   1.000
_cell.length_c   1.000
_cell.angle_alpha   90.00
_cell.angle_beta   90.00
_cell.angle_gamma   90.00
#
_symmetry.space_group_name_H-M   'P 1'
#
loop_
_entity.id
_entity.type
_entity.pdbx_description
1 polymer ?
#
loop_
_entity_poly.entity_id
_entity_poly.type
_entity_poly.pdbx_seq_one_letter_code
_entity_poly.pdbx_strand_id
1 'polypeptide(L)' 'MELIDLEFYKNLVILLENYIEKLYLDLTFSLNINEFDVNKMIELIPNDSNIRVTNKNKYEYIRLICQEKITRSI' A
#
# COMPACT_ATOMS: atom_id res chain seq x y z
N MET A 1 -17.26 -3.33 6.23
CA MET A 1 -16.19 -2.94 5.29
C MET A 1 -15.81 -1.49 5.57
N GLU A 2 -15.35 -1.17 6.80
CA GLU A 2 -15.27 0.25 7.24
C GLU A 2 -14.07 0.58 8.15
N LEU A 3 -13.51 -0.38 8.90
CA LEU A 3 -12.36 -0.12 9.78
C LEU A 3 -10.99 -0.28 9.10
N ILE A 4 -10.91 -1.17 8.11
CA ILE A 4 -9.65 -1.46 7.40
C ILE A 4 -9.22 -0.29 6.50
N ASP A 5 -10.17 0.44 5.90
CA ASP A 5 -9.84 1.54 4.99
C ASP A 5 -9.38 2.81 5.72
N LEU A 6 -9.84 3.05 6.96
CA LEU A 6 -9.45 4.23 7.73
C LEU A 6 -8.00 4.15 8.20
N GLU A 7 -7.60 2.99 8.74
CA GLU A 7 -6.22 2.75 9.18
C GLU A 7 -5.25 2.76 8.00
N PHE A 8 -5.67 2.17 6.88
CA PHE A 8 -4.90 2.20 5.66
C PHE A 8 -4.70 3.62 5.14
N TYR A 9 -5.78 4.41 5.04
CA TYR A 9 -5.71 5.81 4.61
C TYR A 9 -4.83 6.64 5.55
N LYS A 10 -4.96 6.45 6.86
CA LYS A 10 -4.12 7.13 7.86
C LYS A 10 -2.65 6.81 7.66
N ASN A 11 -2.31 5.54 7.39
CA ASN A 11 -0.94 5.14 7.08
C ASN A 11 -0.42 5.79 5.78
N LEU A 12 -1.25 5.90 4.74
CA LEU A 12 -0.89 6.60 3.50
C LEU A 12 -0.64 8.10 3.72
N VAL A 13 -1.47 8.75 4.54
CA VAL A 13 -1.29 10.17 4.89
C VAL A 13 0.00 10.38 5.67
N ILE A 14 0.28 9.52 6.66
CA ILE A 14 1.55 9.55 7.42
C ILE A 14 2.75 9.38 6.47
N LEU A 15 2.64 8.49 5.47
CA LEU A 15 3.64 8.29 4.42
C LEU A 15 3.80 9.49 3.47
N LEU A 16 2.73 10.24 3.22
CA LEU A 16 2.77 11.47 2.43
C LEU A 16 3.44 12.60 3.20
N GLU A 17 3.06 12.80 4.46
CA GLU A 17 3.57 13.87 5.32
C GLU A 17 5.00 13.63 5.79
N ASN A 18 5.41 12.36 5.94
CA ASN A 18 6.77 12.00 6.36
C ASN A 18 7.62 11.45 5.21
N TYR A 19 8.93 11.45 5.41
CA TYR A 19 9.87 10.79 4.50
C TYR A 19 9.91 9.30 4.82
N ILE A 20 9.75 8.44 3.80
CA ILE A 20 9.81 6.98 4.00
C ILE A 20 11.11 6.54 4.69
N GLU A 21 12.22 7.16 4.31
CA GLU A 21 13.55 6.90 4.90
C GLU A 21 13.60 7.19 6.41
N LYS A 22 12.78 8.14 6.90
CA LYS A 22 12.69 8.47 8.33
C LYS A 22 11.75 7.55 9.10
N LEU A 23 10.83 6.88 8.41
CA LEU A 23 9.88 5.98 9.05
C LEU A 23 10.51 4.61 9.37
N TYR A 24 11.71 4.31 8.85
CA TYR A 24 12.35 2.99 8.95
C TYR A 24 11.41 1.84 8.53
N LEU A 25 10.46 2.13 7.63
CA LEU A 25 9.50 1.18 7.11
C LEU A 25 10.06 0.54 5.85
N ASP A 26 10.20 -0.78 5.85
CA ASP A 26 10.51 -1.55 4.64
C ASP A 26 9.20 -1.82 3.89
N LEU A 27 8.70 -0.78 3.23
CA LEU A 27 7.54 -0.88 2.36
C LEU A 27 7.99 -1.32 0.98
N THR A 28 7.27 -2.28 0.41
CA THR A 28 7.45 -2.74 -0.96
C THR A 28 6.18 -2.49 -1.76
N PHE A 29 6.22 -2.64 -3.09
CA PHE A 29 5.03 -2.57 -3.93
C PHE A 29 4.16 -3.84 -3.81
N SER A 30 3.83 -4.21 -2.58
CA SER A 30 2.97 -5.31 -2.23
C SER A 30 1.96 -4.89 -1.16
N LEU A 31 0.79 -5.50 -1.20
CA LEU A 31 -0.29 -5.29 -0.25
C LEU A 31 -0.63 -6.60 0.44
N ASN A 32 -0.53 -6.62 1.77
CA ASN A 32 -1.12 -7.67 2.56
C ASN A 32 -2.57 -7.31 2.84
N ILE A 33 -3.49 -8.05 2.23
CA ILE A 33 -4.92 -7.96 2.54
C ILE A 33 -5.31 -9.19 3.36
N ASN A 34 -6.26 -9.00 4.28
CA ASN A 34 -6.86 -10.11 4.99
C ASN A 34 -8.31 -10.24 4.51
N GLU A 35 -8.57 -11.28 3.73
CA GLU A 35 -9.83 -11.51 3.03
C GLU A 35 -10.33 -12.91 3.40
N PHE A 36 -11.52 -12.98 4.02
CA PHE A 36 -12.12 -14.23 4.51
C PHE A 36 -11.20 -15.06 5.44
N ASP A 37 -10.55 -14.42 6.42
CA ASP A 37 -9.59 -15.06 7.34
C ASP A 37 -8.29 -15.56 6.67
N VAL A 38 -8.13 -15.27 5.37
CA VAL A 38 -6.92 -15.60 4.61
C VAL A 38 -6.10 -14.34 4.37
N ASN A 39 -4.86 -14.34 4.88
CA ASN A 39 -3.87 -13.35 4.50
C ASN A 39 -3.40 -13.62 3.08
N LYS A 40 -3.71 -12.71 2.15
CA LYS A 40 -3.20 -12.73 0.78
C LYS A 40 -2.25 -11.56 0.59
N MET A 41 -1.10 -11.87 -0.01
CA MET A 41 -0.18 -10.86 -0.51
C MET A 41 -0.49 -10.60 -1.98
N ILE A 42 -0.69 -9.34 -2.33
CA ILE A 42 -0.98 -8.88 -3.68
C ILE A 42 0.17 -8.03 -4.14
N GLU A 43 0.59 -8.26 -5.38
CA GLU A 43 1.61 -7.44 -6.03
C GLU A 43 0.95 -6.24 -6.71
N LEU A 44 1.36 -5.02 -6.35
CA LEU A 44 0.81 -3.78 -6.94
C LEU A 44 1.37 -3.53 -8.35
N ILE A 45 2.56 -4.06 -8.63
CA ILE A 45 3.20 -3.96 -9.93
C ILE A 45 3.62 -5.35 -10.40
N PRO A 46 3.31 -5.70 -11.67
CA PRO A 46 3.70 -6.99 -12.23
C PRO A 46 5.23 -7.07 -12.36
N ASN A 47 5.84 -8.13 -11.81
CA ASN A 47 7.29 -8.42 -11.81
C ASN A 47 8.19 -7.56 -10.92
N ASP A 48 7.67 -6.52 -10.27
CA ASP A 48 8.49 -5.56 -9.52
C ASP A 48 8.00 -5.34 -8.07
N SER A 49 7.18 -6.24 -7.54
CA SER A 49 6.62 -6.10 -6.18
C SER A 49 7.67 -5.95 -5.07
N ASN A 50 8.89 -6.44 -5.30
CA ASN A 50 10.03 -6.33 -4.37
C ASN A 50 10.73 -4.96 -4.41
N ILE A 51 10.32 -4.04 -5.30
CA ILE A 51 10.84 -2.69 -5.30
C ILE A 51 10.46 -2.02 -3.97
N ARG A 52 11.45 -1.38 -3.33
CA ARG A 52 11.21 -0.59 -2.13
C ARG A 52 10.52 0.73 -2.45
N VAL A 53 9.54 1.08 -1.63
CA VAL A 53 8.93 2.39 -1.68
C VAL A 53 9.92 3.40 -1.10
N THR A 54 10.15 4.48 -1.83
CA THR A 54 11.04 5.59 -1.54
C THR A 54 10.25 6.89 -1.65
N ASN A 55 10.81 7.99 -1.17
CA ASN A 55 10.12 9.28 -1.25
C ASN A 55 9.81 9.73 -2.70
N LYS A 56 10.53 9.22 -3.70
CA LYS A 56 10.30 9.52 -5.13
C LYS A 56 9.14 8.72 -5.71
N ASN A 57 8.98 7.46 -5.31
CA ASN A 57 7.97 6.55 -5.87
C ASN A 57 6.73 6.38 -4.95
N LYS A 58 6.71 7.00 -3.76
CA LYS A 58 5.59 6.91 -2.81
C LYS A 58 4.25 7.37 -3.41
N TYR A 59 4.28 8.36 -4.30
CA TYR A 59 3.08 8.83 -5.00
C TYR A 59 2.50 7.76 -5.93
N GLU A 60 3.36 7.06 -6.67
CA GLU A 60 2.95 5.95 -7.54
C GLU A 60 2.43 4.78 -6.71
N TYR A 61 3.10 4.46 -5.59
CA TYR A 61 2.61 3.45 -4.65
C TYR A 61 1.19 3.74 -4.19
N ILE A 62 0.92 4.96 -3.68
CA ILE A 62 -0.43 5.37 -3.23
C ILE A 62 -1.46 5.24 -4.35
N ARG A 63 -1.10 5.69 -5.56
CA ARG A 63 -1.98 5.66 -6.73
C ARG A 63 -2.35 4.23 -7.12
N LEU A 64 -1.37 3.32 -7.16
CA LEU A 64 -1.59 1.91 -7.44
C LEU A 64 -2.49 1.25 -6.40
N ILE A 65 -2.31 1.58 -5.12
CA ILE A 65 -3.17 1.04 -4.06
C ILE A 65 -4.62 1.50 -4.23
N CYS A 66 -4.84 2.79 -4.47
CA CYS A 66 -6.18 3.29 -4.76
C CYS A 66 -6.81 2.54 -5.94
N GLN A 67 -6.03 2.28 -6.98
CA GLN A 67 -6.50 1.57 -8.16
C GLN A 67 -6.83 0.09 -7.88
N GLU A 68 -5.98 -0.63 -7.15
CA GLU A 68 -6.25 -2.01 -6.72
C GLU A 68 -7.49 -2.08 -5.82
N LYS A 69 -7.62 -1.16 -4.86
CA LYS A 69 -8.78 -1.10 -3.94
C LYS A 69 -10.08 -0.86 -4.68
N ILE A 70 -10.09 0.06 -5.66
CA ILE A 70 -11.27 0.31 -6.51
C ILE A 70 -11.60 -0.93 -7.33
N THR A 71 -10.57 -1.58 -7.93
CA THR A 71 -10.76 -2.77 -8.78
C THR A 71 -11.28 -3.97 -7.99
N ARG A 72 -10.83 -4.16 -6.75
CA ARG A 72 -11.28 -5.22 -5.84
C ARG A 72 -12.63 -4.96 -5.18
N SER A 73 -13.13 -3.72 -5.21
CA SER A 73 -14.42 -3.35 -4.63
C SER A 73 -15.60 -3.52 -5.60
N ILE A 74 -15.43 -4.33 -6.65
CA ILE A 74 -16.49 -4.76 -7.58
C ILE A 74 -16.93 -6.19 -7.29
#